data_AF-A0AAE3JG77-F1
#
_entry.id   AF-A0AAE3JG77-F1
#
_cell.length_a   1.000
_cell.length_b   1.000
_cell.length_c   1.000
_cell.angle_alpha   90.00
_cell.angle_beta   90.00
_cell.angle_gamma   90.00
#
_symmetry.space_group_name_H-M   'P 1'
#
loop_
_entity.id
_entity.type
_entity.pdbx_description
1 polymer ?
#
loop_
_entity_poly.entity_id
_entity_poly.type
_entity_poly.pdbx_seq_one_letter_code
_entity_poly.pdbx_strand_id
1 'polypeptide(L)' 'MKEYEILIETINPCGGEAHAQKEIIEAEAESPEAYVKENGRYPVIDHVQMSNGDTQIITGDGAGSMVRYTFTEF' A
#
# COMPACT_ATOMS: atom_id res chain seq x y z
N MET A 1 11.83 -5.88 13.46
CA MET A 1 10.80 -6.32 12.51
C MET A 1 9.50 -6.43 13.28
N LYS A 2 8.40 -6.09 12.61
CA LYS A 2 7.04 -6.16 13.15
C LYS A 2 6.17 -6.90 12.15
N GLU A 3 5.11 -7.52 12.65
CA GLU A 3 4.11 -8.19 11.83
C GLU A 3 3.02 -7.18 11.46
N TYR A 4 2.61 -7.19 10.19
CA TYR A 4 1.56 -6.34 9.67
C TYR A 4 0.52 -7.15 8.91
N GLU A 5 -0.76 -6.81 9.09
CA GLU A 5 -1.78 -7.07 8.08
C GLU A 5 -1.70 -5.94 7.04
N ILE A 6 -1.55 -6.32 5.76
CA ILE A 6 -1.39 -5.37 4.66
C ILE A 6 -2.57 -5.54 3.69
N LEU A 7 -3.43 -4.53 3.62
CA LEU A 7 -4.41 -4.40 2.53
C LEU A 7 -3.74 -3.72 1.33
N ILE A 8 -3.66 -4.45 0.23
CA ILE A 8 -3.11 -3.98 -1.04
C ILE A 8 -4.25 -3.76 -2.04
N GLU A 9 -4.46 -2.51 -2.45
CA GLU A 9 -5.45 -2.14 -3.47
C GLU A 9 -4.73 -1.71 -4.75
N THR A 10 -4.85 -2.49 -5.82
CA THR A 10 -4.31 -2.15 -7.15
C THR A 10 -5.40 -1.48 -7.99
N ILE A 11 -5.18 -0.21 -8.34
CA ILE A 11 -6.08 0.63 -9.12
C ILE A 11 -5.47 0.81 -10.51
N ASN A 12 -6.21 0.38 -11.53
CA ASN A 12 -5.80 0.54 -12.92
C ASN A 12 -6.50 1.76 -13.56
N PRO A 13 -5.84 2.48 -14.48
CA PRO A 13 -6.36 3.71 -15.07
C PRO A 13 -7.69 3.54 -15.81
N CYS A 14 -7.96 2.34 -16.34
CA CYS A 14 -9.20 2.03 -17.07
C CYS A 14 -10.39 1.67 -16.18
N GLY A 15 -10.16 1.24 -14.93
CA GLY A 15 -11.21 0.81 -14.00
C GLY A 15 -11.50 1.81 -12.88
N GLY A 16 -10.58 2.74 -12.63
CA GLY A 16 -10.68 3.66 -11.48
C GLY A 16 -10.76 2.91 -10.15
N GLU A 17 -11.07 3.62 -9.07
CA GLU A 17 -11.12 3.03 -7.72
C GLU A 17 -12.22 1.97 -7.56
N ALA A 18 -13.32 2.09 -8.32
CA ALA A 18 -14.46 1.16 -8.23
C ALA A 18 -14.11 -0.28 -8.65
N HIS A 19 -13.06 -0.47 -9.43
CA HIS A 19 -12.58 -1.75 -9.91
C HIS A 19 -11.20 -2.12 -9.36
N ALA A 20 -10.82 -1.56 -8.21
CA ALA A 20 -9.58 -1.91 -7.54
C ALA A 20 -9.54 -3.40 -7.19
N GLN A 21 -8.45 -4.07 -7.55
CA GLN A 21 -8.18 -5.43 -7.07
C GLN A 21 -7.64 -5.33 -5.65
N LYS A 22 -8.26 -6.06 -4.72
CA LYS A 22 -7.92 -6.02 -3.31
C LYS A 22 -7.34 -7.36 -2.87
N GLU A 23 -6.25 -7.30 -2.13
CA GLU A 23 -5.62 -8.46 -1.51
C GLU A 23 -5.27 -8.10 -0.06
N ILE A 24 -5.43 -9.06 0.85
CA ILE A 24 -4.98 -8.93 2.24
C ILE A 24 -3.92 -10.01 2.45
N ILE A 25 -2.77 -9.60 2.97
CA ILE A 25 -1.67 -10.48 3.32
C ILE A 25 -1.15 -10.15 4.72
N GLU A 26 -0.44 -11.11 5.30
CA GLU A 26 0.33 -10.91 6.53
C GLU A 26 1.82 -10.96 6.17
N ALA A 27 2.60 -9.99 6.66
CA ALA A 27 4.03 -9.96 6.40
C ALA A 27 4.81 -9.34 7.56
N GLU A 28 6.03 -9.86 7.78
CA GLU A 28 7.03 -9.24 8.64
C GLU A 28 7.84 -8.20 7.86
N ALA A 29 7.96 -7.00 8.41
CA ALA A 29 8.79 -5.94 7.82
C ALA A 29 9.49 -5.10 8.89
N GLU A 30 10.54 -4.37 8.51
CA GLU A 30 11.19 -3.40 9.39
C GLU A 30 10.31 -2.16 9.62
N SER A 31 9.58 -1.74 8.58
CA SER A 31 8.55 -0.70 8.60
C SER A 31 7.66 -0.82 7.35
N PRO A 32 6.51 -0.13 7.31
CA PRO A 32 5.70 0.00 6.09
C PRO A 32 6.50 0.48 4.87
N GLU A 33 7.37 1.47 5.04
CA GLU A 33 8.21 2.02 3.96
C GLU A 33 9.26 1.02 3.47
N ALA A 34 9.85 0.23 4.38
CA ALA A 34 10.79 -0.83 4.01
C ALA A 34 10.09 -1.88 3.14
N TYR A 35 8.90 -2.33 3.55
CA TYR A 35 8.11 -3.28 2.76
C TYR A 35 7.79 -2.74 1.36
N VAL A 36 7.30 -1.50 1.26
CA VAL A 36 6.96 -0.89 -0.04
C VAL A 36 8.22 -0.67 -0.88
N LYS A 37 9.36 -0.36 -0.29
CA LYS A 37 10.62 -0.21 -1.04
C LYS A 37 11.10 -1.53 -1.64
N GLU A 38 10.89 -2.65 -0.95
CA GLU A 38 11.32 -3.97 -1.38
C GLU A 38 10.34 -4.64 -2.36
N ASN A 39 9.03 -4.45 -2.14
CA ASN A 39 7.96 -5.16 -2.86
C ASN A 39 7.15 -4.27 -3.81
N GLY A 40 7.23 -2.95 -3.65
CA GLY A 40 6.49 -1.99 -4.44
C GLY A 40 6.98 -1.92 -5.88
N ARG A 41 6.05 -1.87 -6.83
CA ARG A 41 6.34 -1.79 -8.27
C ARG A 41 6.59 -0.36 -8.76
N TYR A 42 6.07 0.62 -8.04
CA TYR A 42 6.03 2.03 -8.46
C TYR A 42 6.64 2.94 -7.39
N PRO A 43 7.11 4.14 -7.76
CA PRO A 43 7.58 5.12 -6.78
C PRO A 43 6.47 5.53 -5.82
N VAL A 44 6.86 5.85 -4.58
CA VAL A 44 5.96 6.40 -3.56
C VAL A 44 5.52 7.81 -3.98
N ILE A 45 4.21 8.02 -3.95
CA ILE A 45 3.54 9.29 -4.25
C ILE A 45 3.11 9.99 -2.95
N ASP A 46 2.57 9.22 -2.01
CA ASP A 46 2.04 9.75 -0.76
C ASP A 46 2.22 8.77 0.40
N HIS A 47 2.26 9.31 1.62
CA HIS A 47 2.41 8.58 2.86
C HIS A 47 1.61 9.27 3.97
N VAL A 48 0.66 8.55 4.55
CA VAL A 48 -0.28 9.07 5.54
C VAL A 48 -0.30 8.17 6.77
N GLN A 49 0.01 8.74 7.93
CA GLN A 49 -0.28 8.12 9.22
C GLN A 49 -1.74 8.40 9.59
N MET A 50 -2.54 7.36 9.75
CA MET A 50 -3.93 7.48 10.15
C MET A 50 -4.07 7.68 11.66
N SER A 51 -5.20 8.26 12.08
CA SER A 51 -5.47 8.53 13.51
C SER A 51 -5.67 7.28 14.36
N ASN A 52 -5.99 6.14 13.74
CA ASN A 52 -6.11 4.83 14.39
C ASN A 52 -4.76 4.11 14.56
N GLY A 53 -3.66 4.69 14.06
CA GLY A 53 -2.31 4.08 14.12
C GLY A 53 -1.91 3.38 12.82
N ASP A 54 -2.83 3.17 11.89
CA ASP A 54 -2.50 2.54 10.60
C ASP A 54 -1.60 3.45 9.76
N THR A 55 -0.85 2.83 8.86
CA THR A 55 -0.01 3.54 7.91
C THR A 55 -0.49 3.27 6.49
N GLN A 56 -0.78 4.32 5.73
CA GLN A 56 -1.13 4.22 4.32
C GLN A 56 -0.01 4.76 3.44
N ILE A 57 0.42 3.96 2.46
CA ILE A 57 1.40 4.36 1.46
C ILE A 57 0.78 4.19 0.08
N ILE A 58 0.86 5.23 -0.74
CA ILE A 58 0.35 5.23 -2.12
C ILE A 58 1.55 5.27 -3.06
N THR A 59 1.58 4.34 -4.01
CA THR A 59 2.56 4.30 -5.09
C THR A 59 1.85 4.43 -6.44
N GLY A 60 2.56 4.89 -7.48
CA GLY A 60 1.98 4.93 -8.81
C GLY A 60 2.94 5.37 -9.92
N ASP A 61 2.51 5.17 -11.16
CA ASP A 61 3.32 5.40 -12.36
C ASP A 61 3.21 6.82 -12.93
N GLY A 62 2.35 7.67 -12.34
CA GLY A 62 2.02 9.00 -12.85
C GLY A 62 1.12 9.01 -14.11
N ALA A 63 0.72 7.84 -14.61
CA ALA A 63 -0.17 7.64 -15.76
C ALA A 63 -1.55 7.08 -15.37
N GLY A 64 -1.81 6.98 -14.06
CA GLY A 64 -3.10 6.57 -13.48
C GLY A 64 -3.13 5.15 -12.94
N SER A 65 -2.03 4.39 -13.03
CA SER A 65 -1.88 3.15 -12.26
C SER A 65 -1.40 3.49 -10.86
N MET A 66 -2.10 2.98 -9.85
CA MET A 66 -1.79 3.23 -8.44
C MET A 66 -1.90 1.94 -7.64
N VAL A 67 -1.06 1.80 -6.62
CA VAL A 67 -1.20 0.77 -5.59
C VAL A 67 -1.22 1.44 -4.23
N ARG A 68 -2.30 1.20 -3.48
CA ARG A 68 -2.47 1.70 -2.12
C ARG A 68 -2.24 0.54 -1.15
N TYR A 69 -1.31 0.74 -0.24
CA TYR A 69 -1.01 -0.18 0.85
C TYR A 69 -1.55 0.42 2.14
N THR A 70 -2.33 -0.34 2.90
CA THR A 70 -2.71 0.02 4.27
C THR A 70 -2.14 -1.02 5.21
N PHE A 71 -1.30 -0.59 6.13
CA PHE A 71 -0.61 -1.42 7.11
C PHE A 71 -1.28 -1.25 8.47
N THR A 72 -1.67 -2.37 9.05
CA THR A 72 -2.17 -2.48 10.41
C THR A 72 -1.16 -3.33 11.18
N GLU A 73 -0.57 -2.77 12.24
CA GLU A 73 0.37 -3.48 13.11
C GLU A 73 -0.40 -4.38 14.09
N PHE A 74 0.08 -5.61 14.32
CA PHE A 74 -0.50 -6.55 15.29
C PHE A 74 -0.08 -6.27 16.75
#